data_AF-A0A6L7IF03-F1
#
_entry.id   AF-A0A6L7IF03-F1
#
_cell.length_a   1.000
_cell.length_b   1.000
_cell.length_c   1.000
_cell.angle_alpha   90.00
_cell.angle_beta   90.00
_cell.angle_gamma   90.00
#
_symmetry.space_group_name_H-M   'P 1'
#
loop_
_entity.id
_entity.type
_entity.pdbx_description
1 polymer ?
#
loop_
_entity_poly.entity_id
_entity_poly.type
_entity_poly.pdbx_seq_one_letter_code
_entity_poly.pdbx_strand_id
1 'polypeptide(L)'
;MKKKLFLRLCLMLLVGVSAFSCRTEDFHNEEETHGNTGLRLTSQRISLNQAKHRTQLLPDLEKAETAIEKKALKVQGKSVNIGNGITIDTDEVVYIENGPDYHTYTFSVIRDNASANAPIENILLT
;
A
#
# COMPACT_ATOMS: atom_id res chain seq x y z
N MET A 1 -19.47 33.21 46.07
CA MET A 1 -19.58 32.98 44.60
C MET A 1 -18.30 32.46 43.95
N LYS A 2 -17.10 32.68 44.52
CA LYS A 2 -15.80 32.25 43.97
C LYS A 2 -15.64 30.73 43.74
N LYS A 3 -16.19 29.89 44.63
CA LYS A 3 -16.11 28.41 44.53
C LYS A 3 -16.87 27.84 43.30
N LYS A 4 -18.00 28.45 42.94
CA LYS A 4 -18.78 28.07 41.74
C LYS A 4 -18.09 28.53 40.44
N LEU A 5 -17.33 29.62 40.50
CA LEU A 5 -16.55 30.12 39.37
C LEU A 5 -15.36 29.20 39.07
N PHE A 6 -14.63 28.78 40.10
CA PHE A 6 -13.52 27.83 39.97
C PHE A 6 -13.99 26.48 39.41
N LEU A 7 -15.11 25.95 39.94
CA LEU A 7 -15.68 24.70 39.45
C LEU A 7 -16.11 24.77 37.97
N ARG A 8 -16.70 25.89 37.54
CA ARG A 8 -17.06 26.12 36.13
C ARG A 8 -15.84 26.21 35.23
N LEU A 9 -14.74 26.81 35.72
CA LEU A 9 -13.49 26.90 34.98
C LEU A 9 -12.84 25.52 34.79
N CYS A 10 -12.80 24.70 35.83
CA CYS A 10 -12.30 23.32 35.74
C CYS A 10 -13.13 22.48 34.75
N LEU A 11 -14.45 22.67 34.71
CA LEU A 11 -15.33 21.94 33.81
C LEU A 11 -15.08 22.30 32.34
N MET A 12 -14.87 23.60 32.05
CA MET A 12 -14.52 24.07 30.70
C MET A 12 -13.13 23.59 30.26
N LEU A 13 -12.16 23.54 31.19
CA LEU A 13 -10.82 23.02 30.91
C LEU A 13 -10.86 21.53 30.56
N LEU A 14 -11.65 20.73 31.29
CA LEU A 14 -11.81 19.30 31.04
C LEU A 14 -12.37 19.02 29.64
N VAL A 15 -13.38 19.78 29.21
CA VAL A 15 -13.95 19.67 27.86
C VAL A 15 -12.90 20.05 26.80
N GLY A 16 -12.14 21.12 27.03
CA GLY A 16 -11.06 21.54 26.13
C GLY A 16 -9.99 20.47 25.95
N VAL A 17 -9.48 19.90 27.04
CA VAL A 17 -8.44 18.85 26.98
C VAL A 17 -8.96 17.58 26.29
N SER A 18 -10.22 17.19 26.55
CA SER A 18 -10.81 16.04 25.85
C SER A 18 -10.96 16.25 24.34
N ALA A 19 -11.23 17.48 23.88
CA ALA A 19 -11.30 17.77 22.45
C ALA A 19 -9.91 17.79 21.77
N PHE A 20 -8.84 18.12 22.50
CA PHE A 20 -7.47 18.02 22.00
C PHE A 20 -6.94 16.58 21.98
N SER A 21 -7.32 15.73 22.94
CA SER A 21 -6.92 14.31 22.96
C SER A 21 -7.59 13.47 21.85
N CYS A 22 -8.72 13.92 21.29
CA CYS A 22 -9.34 13.26 20.12
C CYS A 22 -8.80 13.77 18.77
N ARG A 23 -7.77 14.64 18.78
CA ARG A 23 -7.15 15.23 17.57
C ARG A 23 -5.67 14.90 17.45
N THR A 24 -5.28 13.68 17.85
CA THR A 24 -3.91 13.17 17.65
C THR A 24 -3.86 11.99 16.70
N GLU A 25 -4.90 11.77 15.90
CA GLU A 25 -4.79 11.00 14.66
C GLU A 25 -4.43 11.97 13.53
N ASP A 26 -3.30 12.67 13.69
CA ASP A 26 -2.53 13.00 12.51
C ASP A 26 -2.20 11.66 11.85
N PHE A 27 -2.44 11.55 10.55
CA PHE A 27 -2.06 10.42 9.71
C PHE A 27 -0.52 10.26 9.73
N HIS A 28 0.02 9.85 10.87
CA HIS A 28 1.33 9.28 10.98
C HIS A 28 1.21 7.93 10.31
N ASN A 29 1.80 7.82 9.11
CA ASN A 29 2.27 6.54 8.60
C ASN A 29 2.78 5.74 9.80
N GLU A 30 2.24 4.54 9.99
CA GLU A 30 2.55 3.64 11.10
C GLU A 30 4.03 3.24 11.07
N GLU A 31 4.94 4.14 11.43
CA GLU A 31 6.19 3.78 12.08
C GLU A 31 5.81 3.44 13.53
N GLU A 32 5.26 2.24 13.71
CA GLU A 32 5.19 1.62 15.03
C GLU A 32 6.60 1.59 15.60
N THR A 33 6.88 2.53 16.50
CA THR A 33 8.09 2.57 17.29
C THR A 33 7.88 1.63 18.48
N HIS A 34 7.65 0.35 18.19
CA HIS A 34 7.71 -0.70 19.19
C HIS A 34 9.17 -1.12 19.36
N GLY A 35 9.68 -0.92 20.57
CA GLY A 35 11.05 -1.17 20.95
C GLY A 35 11.47 -2.62 20.75
N ASN A 36 12.15 -2.89 19.65
CA ASN A 36 13.09 -3.99 19.53
C ASN A 36 14.17 -3.61 18.52
N THR A 37 15.43 -3.66 18.94
CA THR A 37 16.62 -3.38 18.10
C THR A 37 16.91 -4.55 17.15
N GLY A 38 15.87 -5.17 16.61
CA GLY A 38 15.93 -6.26 15.64
C GLY A 38 15.21 -5.82 14.38
N LEU A 39 15.89 -5.99 13.23
CA LEU A 39 15.39 -5.89 11.86
C LEU A 39 14.01 -5.20 11.72
N ARG A 40 14.03 -3.89 11.46
CA ARG A 40 12.81 -3.11 11.24
C ARG A 40 12.35 -3.35 9.81
N LEU A 41 11.11 -3.82 9.65
CA LEU A 41 10.46 -3.89 8.37
C LEU A 41 10.16 -2.46 7.91
N THR A 42 10.70 -2.07 6.76
CA THR A 42 10.43 -0.77 6.15
C THR A 42 9.56 -0.98 4.91
N SER A 43 8.62 -0.06 4.69
CA SER A 43 7.79 -0.04 3.49
C SER A 43 7.96 1.31 2.80
N GLN A 44 8.16 1.29 1.49
CA GLN A 44 8.39 2.47 0.67
C GLN A 44 7.63 2.36 -0.65
N ARG A 45 7.16 3.50 -1.17
CA ARG A 45 6.70 3.61 -2.55
C ARG A 45 7.86 4.08 -3.41
N ILE A 46 8.20 3.29 -4.43
CA ILE A 46 9.30 3.54 -5.34
C ILE A 46 8.87 3.25 -6.77
N SER A 47 9.59 3.79 -7.74
CA SER A 47 9.49 3.31 -9.13
C SER A 47 10.40 2.10 -9.36
N LEU A 48 10.14 1.32 -10.40
CA LEU A 48 11.00 0.20 -10.84
C LEU A 48 12.42 0.67 -11.15
N ASN A 49 12.60 1.92 -11.58
CA ASN A 49 13.92 2.50 -11.82
C ASN A 49 14.74 2.67 -10.52
N GLN A 50 14.07 2.82 -9.38
CA GLN A 50 14.69 2.94 -8.07
C GLN A 50 14.88 1.57 -7.38
N ALA A 51 14.32 0.49 -7.93
CA ALA A 51 14.43 -0.84 -7.36
C ALA A 51 15.87 -1.37 -7.36
N LYS A 52 16.34 -1.82 -6.19
CA LYS A 52 17.70 -2.39 -6.03
C LYS A 52 17.92 -3.63 -6.90
N HIS A 53 16.87 -4.42 -7.12
CA HIS A 53 16.90 -5.69 -7.85
C HIS A 53 16.31 -5.59 -9.27
N ARG A 54 16.28 -4.38 -9.86
CA ARG A 54 15.65 -4.12 -11.18
C ARG A 54 16.04 -5.12 -12.26
N THR A 55 17.31 -5.49 -12.37
CA THR A 55 17.79 -6.43 -13.41
C THR A 55 17.19 -7.83 -13.27
N GLN A 56 16.84 -8.25 -12.05
CA GLN A 56 16.17 -9.52 -11.78
C GLN A 56 14.65 -9.39 -11.96
N LEU A 57 14.08 -8.23 -11.59
CA LEU A 57 12.64 -7.96 -11.71
C LEU A 57 12.16 -7.90 -13.16
N LEU A 58 12.95 -7.34 -14.09
CA LEU A 58 12.56 -7.18 -15.50
C LEU A 58 12.12 -8.49 -16.18
N PRO A 59 12.91 -9.59 -16.18
CA PRO A 59 12.48 -10.84 -16.80
C PRO A 59 11.28 -11.48 -16.10
N ASP A 60 11.15 -11.31 -14.78
CA ASP A 60 10.00 -11.83 -14.03
C ASP A 60 8.71 -11.06 -14.34
N LEU A 61 8.81 -9.74 -14.54
CA LEU A 61 7.71 -8.89 -14.99
C LEU A 61 7.25 -9.26 -16.40
N GLU A 62 8.17 -9.45 -17.34
CA GLU A 62 7.86 -9.89 -18.72
C GLU A 62 7.16 -11.27 -18.72
N LYS A 63 7.64 -12.19 -17.88
CA LYS A 63 7.01 -13.50 -17.69
C LYS A 63 5.63 -13.39 -17.05
N ALA A 64 5.45 -12.48 -16.09
CA ALA A 64 4.17 -12.24 -15.45
C ALA A 64 3.15 -11.65 -16.44
N GLU A 65 3.54 -10.66 -17.23
CA GLU A 65 2.73 -10.07 -18.30
C GLU A 65 2.23 -11.16 -19.26
N THR A 66 3.16 -11.95 -19.81
CA THR A 66 2.85 -13.06 -20.73
C THR A 66 1.89 -14.10 -20.09
N ALA A 67 2.06 -14.38 -18.80
CA ALA A 67 1.21 -15.34 -18.08
C ALA A 67 -0.21 -14.79 -17.83
N ILE A 68 -0.34 -13.50 -17.55
CA ILE A 68 -1.63 -12.83 -17.34
C ILE A 68 -2.40 -12.75 -18.65
N GLU A 69 -1.74 -12.39 -19.76
CA GLU A 69 -2.33 -12.42 -21.10
C GLU A 69 -2.86 -13.82 -21.46
N LYS A 70 -2.07 -14.87 -21.22
CA LYS A 70 -2.49 -16.26 -21.46
C LYS A 70 -3.68 -16.69 -20.61
N LYS A 71 -3.78 -16.22 -19.36
CA LYS A 71 -4.92 -16.52 -18.48
C LYS A 71 -6.20 -15.82 -18.93
N ALA A 72 -6.12 -14.58 -19.40
CA ALA A 72 -7.27 -13.85 -19.93
C ALA A 72 -7.97 -14.59 -21.09
N LEU A 73 -7.24 -15.44 -21.82
CA LEU A 73 -7.76 -16.24 -22.93
C LEU A 73 -8.54 -17.51 -22.52
N LYS A 74 -8.56 -17.90 -21.24
CA LYS A 74 -9.17 -19.16 -20.79
C LYS A 74 -10.23 -18.97 -19.70
N VAL A 75 -11.37 -18.39 -20.08
CA VAL A 75 -12.60 -18.46 -19.26
C VAL A 75 -13.66 -19.29 -20.01
N GLN A 76 -13.83 -20.54 -19.57
CA GLN A 76 -15.02 -21.40 -19.82
C GLN A 76 -15.58 -21.47 -21.26
N GLY A 77 -14.82 -22.04 -22.21
CA GLY A 77 -15.39 -22.53 -23.49
C GLY A 77 -15.90 -21.45 -24.47
N LYS A 78 -15.81 -20.17 -24.12
CA LYS A 78 -15.99 -19.03 -25.02
C LYS A 78 -14.76 -18.13 -24.92
N SER A 79 -14.06 -17.97 -26.04
CA SER A 79 -13.01 -16.97 -26.18
C SER A 79 -13.63 -15.58 -26.05
N VAL A 80 -13.45 -14.95 -24.88
CA VAL A 80 -13.72 -13.53 -24.70
C VAL A 80 -12.42 -12.80 -25.03
N ASN A 81 -12.44 -12.00 -26.10
CA ASN A 81 -11.34 -11.12 -26.44
C ASN A 81 -11.29 -9.99 -25.41
N ILE A 82 -10.57 -10.19 -24.31
CA ILE A 82 -10.13 -9.11 -23.43
C ILE A 82 -8.89 -8.53 -24.10
N GLY A 83 -9.12 -7.61 -25.03
CA GLY A 83 -8.07 -7.01 -25.84
C GLY A 83 -6.99 -6.37 -24.98
N ASN A 84 -5.73 -6.68 -25.32
CA ASN A 84 -4.45 -5.96 -25.20
C ASN A 84 -4.32 -4.73 -24.26
N GLY A 85 -5.06 -4.63 -23.16
CA GLY A 85 -5.13 -3.45 -22.29
C GLY A 85 -4.83 -3.83 -20.84
N ILE A 86 -3.77 -4.62 -20.63
CA ILE A 86 -3.21 -4.89 -19.30
C ILE A 86 -1.91 -4.11 -19.23
N THR A 87 -1.76 -3.29 -18.20
CA THR A 87 -0.52 -2.54 -17.93
C THR A 87 -0.10 -2.83 -16.51
N ILE A 88 1.20 -3.09 -16.29
CA ILE A 88 1.77 -3.19 -14.96
C ILE A 88 2.26 -1.80 -14.57
N ASP A 89 1.78 -1.27 -13.45
CA ASP A 89 2.28 -0.01 -12.91
C ASP A 89 3.70 -0.20 -12.37
N THR A 90 4.64 0.55 -12.93
CA THR A 90 6.06 0.52 -12.54
C THR A 90 6.52 1.83 -11.90
N ASP A 91 5.63 2.81 -11.76
CA ASP A 91 5.95 4.10 -11.14
C ASP A 91 5.63 4.07 -9.63
N GLU A 92 4.58 3.35 -9.23
CA GLU A 92 4.11 3.24 -7.84
C GLU A 92 4.23 1.79 -7.30
N VAL A 93 5.46 1.30 -7.20
CA VAL A 93 5.78 -0.03 -6.66
C VAL A 93 5.86 0.03 -5.14
N VAL A 94 5.16 -0.88 -4.45
CA VAL A 94 5.31 -1.04 -3.00
C VAL A 94 6.49 -1.95 -2.73
N TYR A 95 7.57 -1.36 -2.22
CA TYR A 95 8.76 -2.06 -1.77
C TYR A 95 8.69 -2.28 -0.26
N ILE A 96 8.91 -3.52 0.17
CA ILE A 96 9.07 -3.85 1.58
C ILE A 96 10.43 -4.51 1.72
N GLU A 97 11.21 -4.08 2.71
CA GLU A 97 12.46 -4.76 3.08
C GLU A 97 12.51 -5.02 4.57
N ASN A 98 13.18 -6.09 4.96
CA ASN A 98 13.49 -6.41 6.34
C ASN A 98 14.93 -6.89 6.41
N GLY A 99 15.85 -5.95 6.61
CA GLY A 99 17.29 -6.24 6.54
C GLY A 99 17.77 -6.61 5.13
N PRO A 100 18.97 -7.21 5.00
CA PRO A 100 19.60 -7.43 3.70
C PRO A 100 18.96 -8.56 2.87
N ASP A 101 18.36 -9.56 3.54
CA ASP A 101 18.00 -10.82 2.89
C ASP A 101 16.50 -10.97 2.61
N TYR A 102 15.67 -10.04 3.10
CA TYR A 102 14.22 -10.09 2.90
C TYR A 102 13.74 -8.83 2.21
N HIS A 103 13.13 -9.01 1.05
CA HIS A 103 12.48 -7.93 0.34
C HIS A 103 11.34 -8.45 -0.54
N THR A 104 10.38 -7.57 -0.81
CA THR A 104 9.29 -7.84 -1.73
C THR A 104 8.97 -6.59 -2.53
N TYR A 105 8.57 -6.79 -3.79
CA TYR A 105 8.06 -5.75 -4.68
C TYR A 105 6.64 -6.11 -5.09
N THR A 106 5.69 -5.21 -4.81
CA THR A 106 4.29 -5.36 -5.22
C THR A 106 3.98 -4.36 -6.33
N PHE A 107 3.58 -4.88 -7.48
CA PHE A 107 3.18 -4.10 -8.65
C PHE A 107 1.68 -4.18 -8.85
N SER A 108 1.04 -3.05 -9.12
CA SER A 108 -0.39 -3.01 -9.44
C SER A 108 -0.61 -3.39 -10.90
N VAL A 109 -1.66 -4.15 -11.18
CA VAL A 109 -2.08 -4.48 -12.54
C VAL A 109 -3.30 -3.63 -12.90
N ILE A 110 -3.15 -2.82 -13.94
CA ILE A 110 -4.17 -1.92 -14.47
C ILE A 110 -4.80 -2.58 -15.70
N ARG A 111 -6.13 -2.53 -15.79
CA ARG A 111 -6.87 -2.98 -16.98
C ARG A 111 -7.69 -1.84 -17.54
N ASP A 112 -7.50 -1.52 -18.82
CA ASP A 112 -8.13 -0.38 -19.50
C ASP A 112 -9.68 -0.41 -19.47
N ASN A 113 -10.26 -1.62 -19.45
CA ASN A 113 -11.71 -1.83 -19.46
C ASN A 113 -12.22 -2.48 -18.16
N ALA A 114 -11.54 -2.25 -17.03
CA ALA A 114 -12.00 -2.75 -15.74
C ALA A 114 -13.38 -2.16 -15.37
N SER A 115 -14.30 -3.01 -14.91
CA SER A 115 -15.51 -2.55 -14.24
C SER A 115 -15.13 -1.80 -12.95
N ALA A 116 -15.94 -0.83 -12.53
CA ALA A 116 -15.74 -0.14 -11.25
C ALA A 116 -15.73 -1.10 -10.03
N ASN A 117 -16.37 -2.27 -10.16
CA ASN A 117 -16.37 -3.33 -9.14
C ASN A 117 -15.41 -4.48 -9.46
N ALA A 118 -14.49 -4.29 -10.41
CA ALA A 118 -13.49 -5.30 -10.73
C ALA A 118 -12.56 -5.49 -9.52
N PRO A 119 -12.09 -6.73 -9.28
CA PRO A 119 -11.11 -6.98 -8.23
C PRO A 119 -9.80 -6.25 -8.55
N ILE A 120 -9.14 -5.76 -7.49
CA ILE A 120 -7.77 -5.25 -7.58
C ILE A 120 -6.82 -6.42 -7.76
N GLU A 121 -5.87 -6.30 -8.67
CA GLU A 121 -4.89 -7.33 -8.98
C GLU A 121 -3.49 -6.79 -8.77
N ASN A 122 -2.65 -7.57 -8.10
CA ASN A 122 -1.26 -7.22 -7.82
C ASN A 122 -0.34 -8.39 -8.19
N ILE A 123 0.89 -8.07 -8.61
CA ILE A 123 1.98 -9.02 -8.81
C ILE A 123 2.96 -8.82 -7.66
N LEU A 124 3.21 -9.89 -6.90
CA LEU A 124 4.21 -9.91 -5.83
C LEU A 124 5.46 -10.64 -6.33
N LEU A 125 6.60 -9.95 -6.30
CA LEU A 125 7.92 -10.49 -6.61
C LEU A 125 8.86 -10.33 -5.41
N THR A 126 9.89 -11.17 -5.33
CA THR A 126 10.93 -11.11 -4.31
C THR A 126 12.27 -10.96 -5.01
#